data_AF-A0A524KDF3-F1
#
_entry.id   AF-A0A524KDF3-F1
#
_cell.length_a   1.000
_cell.length_b   1.000
_cell.length_c   1.000
_cell.angle_alpha   90.00
_cell.angle_beta   90.00
_cell.angle_gamma   90.00
#
_symmetry.space_group_name_H-M   'P 1'
#
loop_
_entity.id
_entity.type
_entity.pdbx_description
1 polymer ?
#
loop_
_entity_poly.entity_id
_entity_poly.type
_entity_poly.pdbx_seq_one_letter_code
_entity_poly.pdbx_strand_id
1 'polypeptide(L)'
;MLSALRNRQVRGWIIQAAVLGIVVGLTASLILTARHNLTAQGISTGFGFLERTTGWPINFSLIEATDRSTYAWMMLAGLLNTLLVGVIGLAGASAIGITVGLARISTNAVLNMIGTVYVEIFRNVPLILQGFFWYALLTHLPSPRQAIPLAGFGFLSNRGLMLPAFDMGWLDLGLLMVGVVVAVFGAIRLQRAAVINPRWVWPGALAGLFGLFLVLLFTGHQPGDPLVTYPELKGLRFVGGFDIKPEFSALVIAISVFGGAYIGEI
;
A
#
# COMPACT_ATOMS: atom_id res chain seq x y z
N MET A 1 1.32 -5.39 -61.94
CA MET A 1 1.44 -6.07 -60.63
C MET A 1 2.83 -6.68 -60.39
N LEU A 2 3.54 -7.20 -61.41
CA LEU A 2 4.87 -7.81 -61.23
C LEU A 2 6.04 -6.81 -61.04
N SER A 3 5.90 -5.52 -61.37
CA SER A 3 6.98 -4.53 -61.20
C SER A 3 7.22 -4.10 -59.74
N ALA A 4 6.17 -4.14 -58.90
CA ALA A 4 6.25 -3.80 -57.49
C ALA A 4 7.10 -4.81 -56.68
N LEU A 5 7.11 -6.08 -57.09
CA LEU A 5 7.89 -7.16 -56.47
C LEU A 5 9.40 -7.08 -56.77
N ARG A 6 9.80 -6.27 -57.76
CA ARG A 6 11.21 -6.07 -58.13
C ARG A 6 11.91 -5.07 -57.20
N ASN A 7 11.15 -4.21 -56.53
CA ASN A 7 11.69 -3.26 -55.56
C ASN A 7 12.03 -3.97 -54.25
N ARG A 8 13.31 -3.94 -53.85
CA ARG A 8 13.86 -4.63 -52.67
C ARG A 8 13.14 -4.22 -51.38
N GLN A 9 12.70 -2.97 -51.28
CA GLN A 9 12.01 -2.44 -50.10
C GLN A 9 10.57 -2.95 -50.00
N VAL A 10 9.81 -2.89 -51.11
CA VAL A 10 8.42 -3.39 -51.19
C VAL A 10 8.36 -4.91 -50.94
N ARG A 11 9.30 -5.67 -51.51
CA ARG A 11 9.45 -7.11 -51.25
C ARG A 11 9.72 -7.40 -49.78
N GLY A 12 10.55 -6.59 -49.12
CA GLY A 12 10.82 -6.70 -47.69
C GLY A 12 9.56 -6.53 -46.83
N TRP A 13 8.77 -5.48 -47.09
CA TRP A 13 7.49 -5.25 -46.41
C TRP A 13 6.48 -6.39 -46.63
N ILE A 14 6.37 -6.90 -47.87
CA ILE A 14 5.47 -8.02 -48.19
C ILE A 14 5.89 -9.29 -47.43
N ILE A 15 7.18 -9.62 -47.40
CA ILE A 15 7.67 -10.81 -46.69
C ILE A 15 7.47 -10.64 -45.18
N GLN A 16 7.76 -9.47 -44.60
CA GLN A 16 7.53 -9.22 -43.18
C GLN A 16 6.04 -9.30 -42.81
N ALA A 17 5.15 -8.73 -43.62
CA ALA A 17 3.71 -8.84 -43.42
C ALA A 17 3.23 -10.30 -43.54
N ALA A 18 3.76 -11.05 -44.50
CA ALA A 18 3.45 -12.47 -44.67
C ALA A 18 3.93 -13.30 -43.47
N VAL A 19 5.17 -13.11 -43.02
CA VAL A 19 5.73 -13.80 -41.85
C VAL A 19 4.94 -13.42 -40.59
N LEU A 20 4.67 -12.14 -40.36
CA LEU A 20 3.86 -11.69 -39.23
C LEU A 20 2.45 -12.30 -39.27
N GLY A 21 1.81 -12.32 -40.44
CA GLY A 21 0.51 -12.95 -40.65
C GLY A 21 0.53 -14.44 -40.34
N ILE A 22 1.56 -15.16 -40.77
CA ILE A 22 1.76 -16.59 -40.46
C ILE A 22 1.96 -16.80 -38.95
N VAL A 23 2.81 -15.99 -38.30
CA VAL A 23 3.08 -16.09 -36.86
C VAL A 23 1.82 -15.81 -36.05
N VAL A 24 1.09 -14.74 -36.37
CA VAL A 24 -0.18 -14.39 -35.72
C VAL A 24 -1.21 -15.48 -35.96
N GLY A 25 -1.34 -15.99 -37.19
CA GLY A 25 -2.27 -17.05 -37.55
C GLY A 25 -1.98 -18.37 -36.80
N LEU A 26 -0.72 -18.79 -36.75
CA LEU A 26 -0.28 -19.97 -35.98
C LEU A 26 -0.52 -19.79 -34.48
N THR A 27 -0.18 -18.61 -33.93
CA THR A 27 -0.40 -18.34 -32.51
C THR A 27 -1.89 -18.34 -32.17
N ALA A 28 -2.71 -17.72 -33.01
CA ALA A 28 -4.16 -17.70 -32.84
C ALA A 28 -4.75 -19.11 -32.95
N SER A 29 -4.31 -19.94 -33.91
CA SER A 29 -4.80 -21.30 -34.06
C SER A 29 -4.43 -22.18 -32.85
N LEU A 30 -3.22 -22.03 -32.32
CA LEU A 30 -2.78 -22.71 -31.09
C LEU A 30 -3.63 -22.29 -29.89
N ILE A 31 -3.87 -20.98 -29.69
CA ILE A 31 -4.70 -20.48 -28.59
C ILE A 31 -6.14 -20.99 -28.70
N LEU A 32 -6.74 -20.94 -29.89
CA LEU A 32 -8.11 -21.40 -30.10
C LEU A 32 -8.25 -22.91 -29.88
N THR A 33 -7.29 -23.70 -30.38
CA THR A 33 -7.25 -25.15 -30.18
C THR A 33 -7.07 -25.50 -28.70
N ALA A 34 -6.15 -24.81 -28.01
CA ALA A 34 -5.93 -24.99 -26.58
C ALA A 34 -7.19 -24.64 -25.77
N ARG A 35 -7.83 -23.50 -26.04
CA ARG A 35 -9.09 -23.11 -25.39
C ARG A 35 -10.19 -24.14 -25.60
N HIS A 36 -10.34 -24.65 -26.82
CA HIS A 36 -11.33 -25.67 -27.13
C HIS A 36 -11.09 -26.96 -26.33
N ASN A 37 -9.86 -27.46 -26.33
CA ASN A 37 -9.48 -28.67 -25.59
C ASN A 37 -9.64 -28.51 -24.08
N LEU A 38 -9.27 -27.36 -23.52
CA LEU A 38 -9.38 -27.07 -22.08
C LEU A 38 -10.84 -26.93 -21.65
N THR A 39 -11.67 -26.28 -22.46
CA THR A 39 -13.12 -26.15 -22.19
C THR A 39 -13.81 -27.52 -22.25
N ALA A 40 -13.42 -28.38 -23.20
CA ALA A 40 -13.94 -29.75 -23.31
C ALA A 40 -13.59 -30.61 -22.07
N GLN A 41 -12.50 -30.27 -21.36
CA GLN A 41 -12.10 -30.90 -20.10
C GLN A 41 -12.70 -30.23 -18.85
N GLY A 42 -13.59 -29.25 -19.02
CA GLY A 42 -14.18 -28.49 -17.91
C GLY A 42 -13.22 -27.51 -17.23
N ILE A 43 -12.05 -27.26 -17.82
CA ILE A 43 -11.06 -26.31 -17.29
C ILE A 43 -11.44 -24.91 -17.78
N SER A 44 -11.99 -24.09 -16.88
CA SER A 44 -12.26 -22.67 -17.19
C SER A 44 -10.92 -21.91 -17.29
N THR A 45 -10.57 -21.46 -18.49
CA THR A 45 -9.39 -20.63 -18.74
C THR A 45 -9.74 -19.17 -18.95
N GLY A 46 -8.80 -18.27 -18.69
CA GLY A 46 -8.98 -16.82 -18.86
C GLY A 46 -9.28 -16.07 -17.57
N PHE A 47 -9.78 -14.84 -17.70
CA PHE A 47 -9.99 -13.91 -16.58
C PHE A 47 -11.39 -13.95 -15.98
N GLY A 48 -12.25 -14.90 -16.39
CA GLY A 48 -13.61 -15.02 -15.84
C GLY A 48 -13.67 -15.33 -14.34
N PHE A 49 -12.55 -15.76 -13.73
CA PHE A 49 -12.44 -15.86 -12.28
C PHE A 49 -12.50 -14.49 -11.59
N LEU A 50 -12.08 -13.41 -12.25
CA LEU A 50 -12.06 -12.06 -11.69
C LEU A 50 -13.45 -11.55 -11.29
N GLU A 51 -14.49 -12.02 -11.97
CA GLU A 51 -15.89 -11.68 -11.71
C GLU A 51 -16.54 -12.58 -10.66
N ARG A 52 -15.88 -13.68 -10.27
CA ARG A 52 -16.40 -14.58 -9.24
C ARG A 52 -16.19 -13.96 -7.86
N THR A 53 -17.13 -14.23 -6.97
CA THR A 53 -17.01 -13.87 -5.55
C THR A 53 -15.99 -14.77 -4.87
N THR A 54 -15.17 -14.20 -3.99
CA THR A 54 -14.13 -14.96 -3.29
C THR A 54 -14.69 -15.85 -2.19
N GLY A 55 -15.73 -15.42 -1.47
CA GLY A 55 -16.32 -16.17 -0.37
C GLY A 55 -15.54 -16.10 0.94
N TRP A 56 -14.49 -15.26 1.02
CA TRP A 56 -13.73 -15.01 2.25
C TRP A 56 -13.44 -13.51 2.40
N PRO A 57 -13.60 -12.93 3.61
CA PRO A 57 -13.31 -11.52 3.85
C PRO A 57 -11.80 -11.25 4.02
N ILE A 58 -11.41 -9.97 3.94
CA ILE A 58 -10.06 -9.49 4.28
C ILE A 58 -10.14 -8.76 5.63
N ASN A 59 -9.25 -9.07 6.58
CA ASN A 59 -9.30 -8.51 7.95
C ASN A 59 -9.15 -6.98 7.99
N PHE A 60 -8.29 -6.44 7.12
CA PHE A 60 -8.07 -4.99 6.96
C PHE A 60 -8.09 -4.66 5.47
N SER A 61 -8.83 -3.62 5.09
CA SER A 61 -8.74 -3.07 3.74
C SER A 61 -9.01 -1.57 3.73
N LEU A 62 -8.25 -0.86 2.88
CA LEU A 62 -8.44 0.57 2.62
C LEU A 62 -9.76 0.85 1.89
N ILE A 63 -10.24 -0.10 1.09
CA ILE A 63 -11.54 -0.05 0.41
C ILE A 63 -12.45 -1.13 1.00
N GLU A 64 -13.75 -0.89 1.04
CA GLU A 64 -14.68 -1.88 1.60
C GLU A 64 -14.62 -3.17 0.76
N ALA A 65 -14.16 -4.26 1.39
CA ALA A 65 -14.01 -5.56 0.76
C ALA A 65 -14.64 -6.64 1.65
N THR A 66 -15.80 -7.12 1.22
CA THR A 66 -16.58 -8.18 1.89
C THR A 66 -16.35 -9.54 1.23
N ASP A 67 -16.82 -10.60 1.88
CA ASP A 67 -16.85 -11.98 1.34
C ASP A 67 -17.63 -12.12 0.02
N ARG A 68 -18.52 -11.17 -0.28
CA ARG A 68 -19.26 -11.07 -1.54
C ARG A 68 -18.52 -10.30 -2.64
N SER A 69 -17.34 -9.78 -2.35
CA SER A 69 -16.54 -9.04 -3.34
C SER A 69 -15.97 -9.97 -4.40
N THR A 70 -15.84 -9.45 -5.62
CA THR A 70 -15.23 -10.19 -6.72
C THR A 70 -13.72 -10.33 -6.52
N TYR A 71 -13.10 -11.34 -7.16
CA TYR A 71 -11.63 -11.48 -7.15
C TYR A 71 -10.91 -10.24 -7.66
N ALA A 72 -11.43 -9.57 -8.70
CA ALA A 72 -10.86 -8.30 -9.18
C ALA A 72 -10.83 -7.23 -8.08
N TRP A 73 -11.95 -7.07 -7.36
CA TRP A 73 -12.04 -6.09 -6.28
C TRP A 73 -11.12 -6.44 -5.12
N MET A 74 -11.05 -7.72 -4.74
CA MET A 74 -10.14 -8.20 -3.70
C MET A 74 -8.66 -8.03 -4.05
N MET A 75 -8.29 -8.25 -5.32
CA MET A 75 -6.92 -8.02 -5.79
C MET A 75 -6.58 -6.53 -5.75
N LEU A 76 -7.50 -5.65 -6.13
CA LEU A 76 -7.32 -4.20 -6.01
C LEU A 76 -7.17 -3.78 -4.54
N ALA A 77 -8.04 -4.28 -3.66
CA ALA A 77 -7.97 -4.06 -2.22
C ALA A 77 -6.61 -4.51 -1.65
N GLY A 78 -6.15 -5.70 -2.04
CA GLY A 78 -4.83 -6.23 -1.66
C GLY A 78 -3.68 -5.36 -2.16
N LEU A 79 -3.73 -4.92 -3.42
CA LEU A 79 -2.73 -4.02 -4.00
C LEU A 79 -2.66 -2.70 -3.24
N LEU A 80 -3.79 -2.07 -2.97
CA LEU A 80 -3.86 -0.80 -2.23
C LEU A 80 -3.33 -0.97 -0.80
N ASN A 81 -3.65 -2.08 -0.13
CA ASN A 81 -3.09 -2.40 1.18
C ASN A 81 -1.57 -2.60 1.14
N THR A 82 -1.04 -3.32 0.14
CA THR A 82 0.41 -3.49 -0.02
C THR A 82 1.12 -2.16 -0.23
N LEU A 83 0.55 -1.27 -1.04
CA LEU A 83 1.07 0.08 -1.22
C LEU A 83 1.04 0.88 0.08
N LEU A 84 -0.08 0.85 0.81
CA LEU A 84 -0.21 1.54 2.10
C LEU A 84 0.82 1.05 3.11
N VAL A 85 0.91 -0.28 3.31
CA VAL A 85 1.90 -0.91 4.19
C VAL A 85 3.31 -0.55 3.75
N GLY A 86 3.59 -0.57 2.44
CA GLY A 86 4.89 -0.22 1.89
C GLY A 86 5.29 1.22 2.19
N VAL A 87 4.37 2.18 2.02
CA VAL A 87 4.61 3.60 2.30
C VAL A 87 4.88 3.84 3.78
N ILE A 88 4.01 3.34 4.66
CA ILE A 88 4.16 3.52 6.12
C ILE A 88 5.40 2.77 6.63
N GLY A 89 5.58 1.53 6.16
CA GLY A 89 6.72 0.69 6.49
C GLY A 89 8.05 1.34 6.10
N LEU A 90 8.15 1.91 4.89
CA LEU A 90 9.34 2.61 4.41
C LEU A 90 9.62 3.89 5.20
N ALA A 91 8.59 4.68 5.51
CA ALA A 91 8.73 5.88 6.34
C ALA A 91 9.25 5.52 7.74
N GLY A 92 8.66 4.50 8.38
CA GLY A 92 9.12 4.00 9.67
C GLY A 92 10.53 3.41 9.62
N ALA A 93 10.84 2.63 8.58
CA ALA A 93 12.17 2.06 8.36
C ALA A 93 13.23 3.16 8.21
N SER A 94 12.93 4.23 7.47
CA SER A 94 13.85 5.35 7.29
C SER A 94 14.06 6.12 8.58
N ALA A 95 12.99 6.39 9.34
CA ALA A 95 13.09 7.07 10.64
C ALA A 95 13.94 6.27 11.64
N ILE A 96 13.66 4.97 11.77
CA ILE A 96 14.42 4.07 12.66
C ILE A 96 15.86 3.92 12.16
N GLY A 97 16.05 3.66 10.87
CA GLY A 97 17.36 3.42 10.28
C GLY A 97 18.29 4.63 10.36
N ILE A 98 17.79 5.85 10.11
CA ILE A 98 18.58 7.07 10.31
C ILE A 98 18.96 7.22 11.78
N THR A 99 18.02 7.01 12.69
CA THR A 99 18.29 7.12 14.14
C THR A 99 19.35 6.11 14.59
N VAL A 100 19.22 4.86 14.15
CA VAL A 100 20.16 3.77 14.47
C VAL A 100 21.52 3.99 13.81
N GLY A 101 21.56 4.43 12.55
CA GLY A 101 22.80 4.75 11.84
C GLY A 101 23.56 5.87 12.55
N LEU A 102 22.87 6.94 12.96
CA LEU A 102 23.44 8.01 13.78
C LEU A 102 23.97 7.50 15.13
N ALA A 103 23.23 6.59 15.79
CA ALA A 103 23.69 5.99 17.04
C ALA A 103 24.98 5.16 16.84
N ARG A 104 25.10 4.42 15.73
CA ARG A 104 26.29 3.61 15.40
C ARG A 104 27.53 4.44 15.10
N ILE A 105 27.40 5.60 14.46
CA ILE A 105 28.55 6.49 14.22
C ILE A 105 28.89 7.38 15.43
N SER A 106 28.07 7.33 16.49
CA SER A 106 28.27 8.14 17.68
C SER A 106 29.57 7.77 18.39
N THR A 107 30.27 8.78 18.91
CA THR A 107 31.42 8.60 19.80
C THR A 107 31.02 8.03 21.16
N ASN A 108 29.72 8.07 21.51
CA ASN A 108 29.21 7.46 22.73
C ASN A 108 29.13 5.93 22.56
N ALA A 109 29.98 5.22 23.31
CA ALA A 109 30.06 3.76 23.27
C ALA A 109 28.72 3.05 23.54
N VAL A 110 27.85 3.61 24.40
CA VAL A 110 26.54 3.02 24.70
C VAL A 110 25.60 3.13 23.50
N LEU A 111 25.54 4.29 22.85
CA LEU A 111 24.70 4.49 21.66
C LEU A 111 25.19 3.64 20.49
N ASN A 112 26.52 3.58 20.30
CA ASN A 112 27.13 2.72 19.30
C ASN A 112 26.79 1.24 19.54
N MET A 113 26.89 0.78 20.79
CA MET A 113 26.56 -0.59 21.16
C MET A 113 25.07 -0.90 20.96
N ILE A 114 24.16 -0.02 21.40
CA ILE A 114 22.71 -0.19 21.20
C ILE A 114 22.38 -0.30 19.70
N GLY A 115 22.92 0.60 18.89
CA GLY A 115 22.71 0.57 17.44
C GLY A 115 23.26 -0.70 16.79
N THR A 116 24.44 -1.16 17.23
CA THR A 116 25.06 -2.40 16.74
C THR A 116 24.23 -3.63 17.10
N VAL A 117 23.80 -3.75 18.37
CA VAL A 117 22.96 -4.85 18.84
C VAL A 117 21.63 -4.89 18.09
N TYR A 118 21.00 -3.73 17.89
CA TYR A 118 19.78 -3.62 17.11
C TYR A 118 19.96 -4.17 15.68
N VAL A 119 20.99 -3.71 14.96
CA VAL A 119 21.25 -4.13 13.57
C VAL A 119 21.52 -5.64 13.49
N GLU A 120 22.35 -6.17 14.37
CA GLU A 120 22.68 -7.60 14.41
C GLU A 120 21.47 -8.47 14.72
N ILE A 121 20.58 -8.06 15.63
CA ILE A 121 19.38 -8.85 15.94
C ILE A 121 18.42 -8.82 14.75
N PHE A 122 18.01 -7.63 14.31
CA PHE A 122 16.86 -7.52 13.41
C PHE A 122 17.17 -7.84 11.94
N ARG A 123 18.44 -7.79 11.51
CA ARG A 123 18.83 -8.28 10.18
C ARG A 123 18.95 -9.79 10.10
N ASN A 124 19.32 -10.44 11.20
CA ASN A 124 19.53 -11.90 11.23
C ASN A 124 18.24 -12.69 11.57
N VAL A 125 17.18 -12.01 12.02
CA VAL A 125 15.87 -12.64 12.28
C VAL A 125 14.97 -12.55 11.04
N PRO A 126 14.42 -13.68 10.53
CA PRO A 126 13.52 -13.66 9.38
C PRO A 126 12.32 -12.73 9.57
N LEU A 127 12.01 -11.90 8.57
CA LEU A 127 10.90 -10.93 8.62
C LEU A 127 9.55 -11.59 8.98
N ILE A 128 9.30 -12.80 8.46
CA ILE A 128 8.08 -13.55 8.76
C ILE A 128 7.98 -13.87 10.27
N LEU A 129 9.09 -14.28 10.89
CA LEU A 129 9.14 -14.55 12.32
C LEU A 129 8.88 -13.28 13.13
N GLN A 130 9.43 -12.14 12.69
CA GLN A 130 9.12 -10.85 13.31
C GLN A 130 7.63 -10.51 13.18
N GLY A 131 7.02 -10.71 12.01
CA GLY A 131 5.59 -10.49 11.79
C GLY A 131 4.73 -11.31 12.76
N PHE A 132 5.02 -12.60 12.92
CA PHE A 132 4.32 -13.44 13.90
C PHE A 132 4.56 -13.01 15.34
N PHE A 133 5.80 -12.66 15.68
CA PHE A 133 6.15 -12.19 17.02
C PHE A 133 5.39 -10.91 17.39
N TRP A 134 5.41 -9.89 16.53
CA TRP A 134 4.70 -8.64 16.77
C TRP A 134 3.18 -8.86 16.82
N TYR A 135 2.64 -9.73 15.97
CA TYR A 135 1.23 -10.09 16.01
C TYR A 135 0.84 -10.79 17.32
N ALA A 136 1.65 -11.76 17.79
CA ALA A 136 1.44 -12.42 19.06
C ALA A 136 1.49 -11.41 20.23
N LEU A 137 2.48 -10.50 20.22
CA LEU A 137 2.60 -9.46 21.23
C LEU A 137 1.35 -8.56 21.28
N LEU A 138 0.87 -8.11 20.11
CA LEU A 138 -0.31 -7.25 20.02
C LEU A 138 -1.60 -7.98 20.44
N THR A 139 -1.77 -9.25 20.10
CA THR A 139 -2.96 -10.03 20.48
C THR A 139 -2.97 -10.44 21.96
N HIS A 140 -1.83 -10.38 22.64
CA HIS A 140 -1.72 -10.56 24.09
C HIS A 140 -1.95 -9.30 24.92
N LEU A 141 -2.21 -8.15 24.28
CA LEU A 141 -2.60 -6.93 24.98
C LEU A 141 -3.93 -7.10 25.75
N PRO A 142 -4.26 -6.17 26.67
CA PRO A 142 -5.53 -6.23 27.39
C PRO A 142 -6.75 -6.28 26.47
N SER A 143 -7.81 -6.93 26.95
CA SER A 143 -9.10 -6.95 26.26
C SER A 143 -9.68 -5.54 26.11
N PRO A 144 -10.65 -5.29 25.19
CA PRO A 144 -11.20 -3.95 24.96
C PRO A 144 -11.80 -3.28 26.21
N ARG A 145 -12.24 -4.07 27.20
CA ARG A 145 -12.76 -3.56 28.48
C ARG A 145 -11.68 -2.94 29.37
N GLN A 146 -10.44 -3.35 29.18
CA GLN A 146 -9.26 -2.90 29.93
C GLN A 146 -8.25 -2.25 28.96
N ALA A 147 -8.75 -1.67 27.86
CA ALA A 147 -7.90 -1.06 26.86
C ALA A 147 -7.03 0.04 27.48
N ILE A 148 -5.78 0.10 27.06
CA ILE A 148 -4.80 1.06 27.56
C ILE A 148 -5.13 2.43 26.94
N PRO A 149 -5.44 3.46 27.73
CA PRO A 149 -5.71 4.80 27.19
C PRO A 149 -4.40 5.45 26.72
N LEU A 150 -4.40 5.97 25.49
CA LEU A 150 -3.25 6.65 24.90
C LEU A 150 -3.35 8.17 25.09
N ALA A 151 -3.29 8.62 26.34
CA ALA A 151 -3.28 10.05 26.71
C ALA A 151 -4.38 10.90 26.02
N GLY A 152 -5.57 10.34 25.80
CA GLY A 152 -6.70 11.00 25.15
C GLY A 152 -6.71 10.95 23.62
N PHE A 153 -5.66 10.41 22.99
CA PHE A 153 -5.58 10.25 21.53
C PHE A 153 -6.19 8.96 21.00
N GLY A 154 -6.52 8.00 21.87
CA GLY A 154 -7.04 6.71 21.44
C GLY A 154 -6.92 5.63 22.51
N PHE A 155 -7.19 4.39 22.11
CA PHE A 155 -7.12 3.21 22.97
C PHE A 155 -6.32 2.11 22.29
N LEU A 156 -5.54 1.37 23.08
CA LEU A 156 -4.79 0.22 22.62
C LEU A 156 -5.32 -1.05 23.30
N SER A 157 -5.64 -2.07 22.52
CA SER A 157 -6.16 -3.36 23.02
C SER A 157 -5.67 -4.53 22.16
N ASN A 158 -6.01 -5.75 22.55
CA ASN A 158 -5.80 -6.94 21.70
C ASN A 158 -6.59 -6.94 20.39
N ARG A 159 -7.50 -6.00 20.19
CA ARG A 159 -8.19 -5.78 18.91
C ARG A 159 -7.53 -4.72 18.05
N GLY A 160 -6.38 -4.20 18.48
CA GLY A 160 -5.59 -3.22 17.77
C GLY A 160 -5.69 -1.84 18.38
N LEU A 161 -5.38 -0.85 17.55
CA LEU A 161 -5.26 0.55 17.93
C LEU A 161 -6.51 1.30 17.45
N MET A 162 -7.28 1.84 18.40
CA MET A 162 -8.46 2.66 18.12
C MET A 162 -8.08 4.13 18.19
N LEU A 163 -8.22 4.84 17.07
CA LEU A 163 -7.91 6.26 16.94
C LEU A 163 -9.17 7.05 16.56
N PRO A 164 -9.22 8.36 16.87
CA PRO A 164 -10.20 9.26 16.28
C PRO A 164 -10.10 9.22 14.77
N ALA A 165 -11.26 9.17 14.13
CA ALA A 165 -11.37 9.22 12.67
C ALA A 165 -11.98 10.55 12.24
N PHE A 166 -11.47 11.07 11.13
CA PHE A 166 -12.18 12.08 10.38
C PHE A 166 -13.30 11.39 9.59
N ASP A 167 -14.49 11.97 9.61
CA ASP A 167 -15.60 11.49 8.79
C ASP A 167 -15.34 11.84 7.31
N MET A 168 -14.54 11.02 6.64
CA MET A 168 -14.17 11.18 5.24
C MET A 168 -14.68 9.99 4.44
N GLY A 169 -15.35 10.27 3.32
CA GLY A 169 -15.77 9.25 2.39
C GLY A 169 -14.58 8.62 1.64
N TRP A 170 -14.80 7.45 1.05
CA TRP A 170 -13.79 6.79 0.19
C TRP A 170 -13.41 7.66 -1.02
N LEU A 171 -14.33 8.52 -1.49
CA LEU A 171 -14.06 9.52 -2.53
C LEU A 171 -13.09 10.60 -2.05
N ASP A 172 -13.26 11.11 -0.82
CA ASP A 172 -12.37 12.12 -0.24
C ASP A 172 -10.96 11.54 -0.04
N LEU A 173 -10.87 10.31 0.46
CA LEU A 173 -9.61 9.59 0.58
C LEU A 173 -8.96 9.37 -0.80
N GLY A 174 -9.75 9.03 -1.83
CA GLY A 174 -9.27 8.89 -3.20
C GLY A 174 -8.72 10.19 -3.78
N LEU A 175 -9.44 11.31 -3.58
CA LEU A 175 -9.01 12.64 -4.00
C LEU A 175 -7.73 13.09 -3.27
N LEU A 176 -7.62 12.77 -1.98
CA LEU A 176 -6.42 13.07 -1.19
C LEU A 176 -5.22 12.28 -1.72
N MET A 177 -5.39 11.00 -2.05
CA MET A 177 -4.34 10.17 -2.66
C MET A 177 -3.90 10.72 -4.02
N VAL A 178 -4.84 11.14 -4.88
CA VAL A 178 -4.51 11.81 -6.15
C VAL A 178 -3.79 13.13 -5.89
N GLY A 179 -4.23 13.89 -4.89
CA GLY A 179 -3.57 15.10 -4.42
C GLY A 179 -2.11 14.86 -4.05
N VAL A 180 -1.83 13.81 -3.27
CA VAL A 180 -0.45 13.41 -2.89
C VAL A 180 0.40 13.12 -4.13
N VAL A 181 -0.12 12.35 -5.09
CA VAL A 181 0.61 12.04 -6.33
C VAL A 181 0.90 13.31 -7.13
N VAL A 182 -0.08 14.19 -7.28
CA VAL A 182 0.07 15.48 -7.98
C VAL A 182 1.06 16.39 -7.27
N ALA A 183 1.00 16.47 -5.94
CA ALA A 183 1.90 17.29 -5.13
C ALA A 183 3.34 16.80 -5.21
N VAL A 184 3.58 15.48 -5.11
CA VAL A 184 4.92 14.89 -5.23
C VAL A 184 5.46 15.06 -6.64
N PHE A 185 4.68 14.72 -7.67
CA PHE A 185 5.13 14.84 -9.05
C PHE A 185 5.35 16.30 -9.46
N GLY A 186 4.46 17.18 -9.04
CA GLY A 186 4.57 18.63 -9.20
C GLY A 186 5.83 19.17 -8.50
N ALA A 187 6.08 18.77 -7.25
CA ALA A 187 7.28 19.15 -6.51
C ALA A 187 8.55 18.70 -7.24
N ILE A 188 8.63 17.44 -7.67
CA ILE A 188 9.78 16.92 -8.42
C ILE A 188 9.98 17.70 -9.72
N ARG A 189 8.90 17.98 -10.47
CA ARG A 189 8.98 18.74 -11.73
C ARG A 189 9.40 20.19 -11.51
N LEU A 190 8.84 20.87 -10.52
CA LEU A 190 9.17 22.26 -10.18
C LEU A 190 10.62 22.37 -9.69
N GLN A 191 11.08 21.40 -8.90
CA GLN A 191 12.47 21.34 -8.44
C GLN A 191 13.44 21.09 -9.60
N ARG A 192 13.13 20.15 -10.50
CA ARG A 192 13.97 19.84 -11.68
C ARG A 192 13.99 20.95 -12.72
N ALA A 193 12.87 21.63 -12.92
CA ALA A 193 12.77 22.76 -13.84
C ALA A 193 13.31 24.07 -13.24
N ALA A 194 13.74 24.06 -11.98
CA ALA A 194 14.25 25.22 -11.23
C ALA A 194 13.32 26.45 -11.28
N VAL A 195 12.01 26.22 -11.42
CA VAL A 195 10.99 27.28 -11.57
C VAL A 195 10.82 28.06 -10.27
N ILE A 196 10.94 27.36 -9.13
CA ILE A 196 10.80 27.93 -7.79
C ILE A 196 12.05 27.56 -6.99
N ASN A 197 12.42 28.42 -6.04
CA ASN A 197 13.53 28.17 -5.12
C ASN A 197 13.32 26.80 -4.41
N PRO A 198 14.26 25.83 -4.53
CA PRO A 198 14.09 24.47 -4.04
C PRO A 198 13.65 24.35 -2.58
N ARG A 199 14.05 25.32 -1.73
CA ARG A 199 13.68 25.35 -0.30
C ARG A 199 12.17 25.47 -0.05
N TRP A 200 11.40 26.01 -1.00
CA TRP A 200 9.95 26.23 -0.85
C TRP A 200 9.10 25.19 -1.56
N VAL A 201 9.69 24.34 -2.40
CA VAL A 201 8.94 23.38 -3.22
C VAL A 201 8.20 22.37 -2.34
N TRP A 202 8.92 21.70 -1.43
CA TRP A 202 8.33 20.70 -0.53
C TRP A 202 7.39 21.32 0.53
N PRO A 203 7.74 22.43 1.21
CA PRO A 203 6.79 23.12 2.08
C PRO A 203 5.52 23.58 1.37
N GLY A 204 5.63 24.07 0.13
CA GLY A 204 4.48 24.47 -0.68
C GLY A 204 3.59 23.29 -1.07
N ALA A 205 4.20 22.15 -1.45
CA ALA A 205 3.47 20.92 -1.72
C ALA A 205 2.72 20.41 -0.47
N LEU A 206 3.37 20.43 0.70
CA LEU A 206 2.74 20.06 1.97
C LEU A 206 1.61 21.01 2.36
N ALA A 207 1.80 22.33 2.18
CA ALA A 207 0.75 23.31 2.45
C ALA A 207 -0.45 23.15 1.50
N GLY A 208 -0.21 22.86 0.22
CA GLY A 208 -1.26 22.57 -0.75
C GLY A 208 -2.03 21.29 -0.41
N LEU A 209 -1.33 20.23 0.01
CA LEU A 209 -1.96 19.00 0.49
C LEU A 209 -2.78 19.22 1.75
N PHE A 210 -2.27 20.01 2.69
CA PHE A 210 -2.99 20.35 3.91
C PHE A 210 -4.24 21.19 3.59
N GLY A 211 -4.14 22.15 2.67
CA GLY A 211 -5.29 22.90 2.17
C GLY A 211 -6.34 22.01 1.51
N LEU A 212 -5.93 21.06 0.68
CA LEU A 212 -6.82 20.06 0.07
C LEU A 212 -7.50 19.20 1.14
N PHE A 213 -6.75 18.71 2.12
CA PHE A 213 -7.29 17.95 3.24
C PHE A 213 -8.37 18.74 3.99
N LEU A 214 -8.13 20.02 4.30
CA LEU A 214 -9.12 20.87 4.95
C LEU A 214 -10.36 21.07 4.09
N VAL A 215 -10.20 21.34 2.78
CA VAL A 215 -11.35 21.50 1.86
C VAL A 215 -12.20 20.23 1.87
N LEU A 216 -11.58 19.07 1.72
CA LEU A 216 -12.29 17.78 1.73
C LEU A 216 -12.97 17.52 3.09
N LEU A 217 -12.33 17.90 4.20
CA LEU A 217 -12.91 17.82 5.55
C LEU A 217 -14.08 18.80 5.78
N PHE A 218 -14.24 19.84 4.97
CA PHE A 218 -15.39 20.74 5.10
C PHE A 218 -16.49 20.45 4.08
N THR A 219 -16.13 19.87 2.93
CA THR A 219 -17.09 19.55 1.86
C THR A 219 -17.61 18.12 1.88
N GLY A 220 -16.84 17.18 2.45
CA GLY A 220 -17.19 15.76 2.49
C GLY A 220 -18.20 15.39 3.58
N HIS A 221 -18.31 16.23 4.62
CA HIS A 221 -19.15 15.96 5.79
C HIS A 221 -20.62 16.27 5.54
N GLN A 222 -21.50 15.40 6.03
CA GLN A 222 -22.94 15.68 6.03
C GLN A 222 -23.28 16.74 7.09
N PRO A 223 -24.20 17.67 6.81
CA PRO A 223 -24.61 18.68 7.78
C PRO A 223 -25.23 18.02 9.03
N GLY A 224 -24.49 18.02 10.15
CA GLY A 224 -24.96 17.50 11.44
C GLY A 224 -24.07 16.43 12.08
N ASP A 225 -23.18 15.80 11.31
CA ASP A 225 -22.26 14.80 11.84
C ASP A 225 -20.98 15.43 12.42
N PRO A 226 -20.40 14.88 13.49
CA PRO A 226 -19.14 15.37 14.04
C PRO A 226 -17.99 15.25 13.03
N LEU A 227 -17.20 16.32 12.85
CA LEU A 227 -16.01 16.30 11.98
C LEU A 227 -15.01 15.19 12.36
N VAL A 228 -14.91 14.92 13.67
CA VAL A 228 -14.05 13.92 14.27
C VAL A 228 -14.91 13.03 15.16
N THR A 229 -14.88 11.73 14.88
CA THR A 229 -15.52 10.74 15.73
C THR A 229 -14.48 10.12 16.65
N TYR A 230 -14.69 10.25 17.96
CA TYR A 230 -13.83 9.64 18.97
C TYR A 230 -14.24 8.20 19.25
N PRO A 231 -13.28 7.29 19.48
CA PRO A 231 -13.60 5.90 19.83
C PRO A 231 -14.14 5.83 21.26
N GLU A 232 -15.37 5.32 21.42
CA GLU A 232 -16.01 5.09 22.72
C GLU A 232 -16.29 3.61 22.94
N LEU A 233 -15.99 3.11 24.15
CA LEU A 233 -16.32 1.73 24.51
C LEU A 233 -17.83 1.60 24.76
N LYS A 234 -18.55 0.98 23.82
CA LYS A 234 -19.97 0.63 23.99
C LYS A 234 -20.12 -0.88 24.11
N GLY A 235 -20.29 -1.36 25.34
CA GLY A 235 -20.44 -2.77 25.68
C GLY A 235 -19.14 -3.57 25.51
N LEU A 236 -19.08 -4.43 24.48
CA LEU A 236 -17.91 -5.28 24.18
C LEU A 236 -17.04 -4.75 23.04
N ARG A 237 -17.44 -3.67 22.37
CA ARG A 237 -16.76 -3.13 21.18
C ARG A 237 -16.58 -1.63 21.32
N PHE A 238 -15.54 -1.10 20.70
CA PHE A 238 -15.43 0.34 20.47
C PHE A 238 -16.34 0.71 19.30
N VAL A 239 -17.02 1.85 19.43
CA VAL A 239 -17.88 2.44 18.42
C VAL A 239 -17.38 3.84 18.16
N GLY A 240 -17.32 4.23 16.89
CA GLY A 240 -16.72 5.48 16.46
C GLY A 240 -15.20 5.39 16.30
N GLY A 241 -14.63 6.35 15.59
CA GLY A 241 -13.23 6.36 15.22
C GLY A 241 -12.85 5.31 14.17
N PHE A 242 -11.55 5.10 14.02
CA PHE A 242 -10.93 4.15 13.10
C PHE A 242 -10.12 3.13 13.88
N ASP A 243 -10.33 1.85 13.58
CA ASP A 243 -9.66 0.74 14.22
C ASP A 243 -8.58 0.14 13.30
N ILE A 244 -7.32 0.33 13.70
CA ILE A 244 -6.19 -0.31 13.04
C ILE A 244 -6.03 -1.70 13.63
N LYS A 245 -6.26 -2.72 12.80
CA LYS A 245 -6.20 -4.13 13.19
C LYS A 245 -4.78 -4.54 13.63
N PRO A 246 -4.64 -5.52 14.54
CA PRO A 246 -3.35 -6.03 14.99
C PRO A 246 -2.48 -6.56 13.85
N GLU A 247 -3.08 -7.21 12.85
CA GLU A 247 -2.38 -7.80 11.69
C GLU A 247 -1.66 -6.73 10.87
N PHE A 248 -2.35 -5.62 10.60
CA PHE A 248 -1.78 -4.49 9.89
C PHE A 248 -0.66 -3.83 10.70
N SER A 249 -0.91 -3.58 11.99
CA SER A 249 0.08 -2.98 12.89
C SER A 249 1.34 -3.84 13.01
N ALA A 250 1.18 -5.15 13.18
CA ALA A 250 2.28 -6.10 13.25
C ALA A 250 3.13 -6.08 11.98
N LEU A 251 2.48 -6.08 10.81
CA LEU A 251 3.18 -6.03 9.53
C LEU A 251 3.96 -4.72 9.35
N VAL A 252 3.35 -3.58 9.68
CA VAL A 252 4.02 -2.27 9.62
C VAL A 252 5.23 -2.24 10.56
N ILE A 253 5.07 -2.67 11.82
CA ILE A 253 6.17 -2.70 12.80
C ILE A 253 7.29 -3.62 12.31
N ALA A 254 6.96 -4.83 11.85
CA ALA A 254 7.94 -5.78 11.36
C ALA A 254 8.76 -5.19 10.20
N ILE A 255 8.09 -4.59 9.21
CA ILE A 255 8.75 -3.98 8.05
C ILE A 255 9.60 -2.77 8.47
N SER A 256 9.09 -1.91 9.35
CA SER A 256 9.84 -0.74 9.81
C SER A 256 11.08 -1.11 10.61
N VAL A 257 10.98 -2.09 11.52
CA VAL A 257 12.11 -2.55 12.33
C VAL A 257 13.14 -3.27 11.46
N PHE A 258 12.71 -4.26 10.67
CA PHE A 258 13.58 -5.00 9.76
C PHE A 258 14.25 -4.06 8.75
N GLY A 259 13.49 -3.23 8.05
CA GLY A 259 14.00 -2.27 7.08
C GLY A 259 14.93 -1.22 7.72
N GLY A 260 14.59 -0.74 8.92
CA GLY A 260 15.43 0.19 9.67
C GLY A 260 16.78 -0.42 10.06
N ALA A 261 16.85 -1.73 10.27
CA ALA A 261 18.11 -2.42 10.54
C ALA A 261 19.03 -2.46 9.32
N TYR A 262 18.50 -2.67 8.11
CA TYR A 262 19.27 -2.56 6.87
C TYR A 262 19.71 -1.12 6.57
N ILE A 263 18.81 -0.15 6.75
CA ILE A 263 19.13 1.26 6.51
C ILE A 263 20.19 1.76 7.50
N GLY A 264 20.07 1.42 8.79
CA GLY A 264 21.05 1.81 9.81
C GLY A 264 22.38 1.07 9.72
N GLU A 265 22.47 0.03 8.89
CA GLU A 265 23.75 -0.63 8.61
C GLU A 265 24.63 0.19 7.67
N ILE A 266 24.02 0.74 6.60
CA ILE A 266 24.62 1.49 5.49
C ILE A 266 25.24 2.79 6.01
#